data_AF-A0A7X8K9S4-F1
#
_entry.id   AF-A0A7X8K9S4-F1
#
_cell.length_a   1.000
_cell.length_b   1.000
_cell.length_c   1.000
_cell.angle_alpha   90.00
_cell.angle_beta   90.00
_cell.angle_gamma   90.00
#
_symmetry.space_group_name_H-M   'P 1'
#
loop_
_entity.id
_entity.type
_entity.pdbx_description
1 polymer ?
#
loop_
_entity_poly.entity_id
_entity_poly.type
_entity_poly.pdbx_seq_one_letter_code
_entity_poly.pdbx_strand_id
1 'polypeptide(L)'
;AGDFGVLSQFARSYFDREGDPNHLTEMIHWYQKFFAKKPFDNERIMGDLLAIQDLVTHEHAYERDCQEKLLNNLKSDLLTVRRIPALGTIMAQHLPDLGITDAYLMLDGEEGVTTLVGGYRPEGPIRTQEQFSSRLLLPQHYSQALGKGVFVILPLSVDNQSIGYLLVRSTRFNAVVLEDVRTSLSSAIKGALLVESANKARDLAEKTERSHAEFFANISEALRAPLEEILEITSDVTIANHVHHLFNTIDLSLSYTPEFTLEQRTFDPLALIRRLGSVAYSGPSRLPILVGDSVRLGQALEILSGSKEILLEARLADEGVELLLRIHVEAGAQRDVAMRIIVMHGGHIHFDKMGVRILLPFPSVLGRAKKTSGTRKVYFRGDQEEVLPPFLSELPDLEVVQASGVKSRELEAFSSSTFYWDGSRDDGSLRRLLFQIIAHSELSTCPFVCYGTPLGHETLAVSLAVSKSQEGSLVITGSLGPYFGFLRDAMVVEAREVPKLLQDTVLGLLICDCIDADFLIALRKKTSAPFVLLRDDWSPKEVETLGLIPNVVLAHTSITSNPDFIARLSALRSLGDVLPPLTGILVKKAVAYIDEHATEGMTRWQLAEAVHVSEDYLTRIFRKEIGVSPWE
;
A
#
# COMPACT_ATOMS: atom_id res chain seq x y z
N ALA A 1 50.29 51.13 41.89
CA ALA A 1 49.77 50.71 40.59
C ALA A 1 48.37 50.15 40.82
N GLY A 2 47.36 50.57 40.07
CA GLY A 2 46.10 49.80 40.02
C GLY A 2 46.38 48.63 39.08
N ASP A 3 46.33 47.40 39.60
CA ASP A 3 46.83 46.25 38.87
C ASP A 3 45.92 45.90 37.70
N PHE A 4 46.49 45.92 36.50
CA PHE A 4 45.86 45.42 35.28
C PHE A 4 45.40 43.95 35.45
N GLY A 5 46.08 43.17 36.29
CA GLY A 5 45.71 41.79 36.62
C GLY A 5 44.33 41.63 37.26
N VAL A 6 43.86 42.60 38.05
CA VAL A 6 42.51 42.55 38.66
C VAL A 6 41.44 42.82 37.61
N LEU A 7 41.71 43.75 36.69
CA LEU A 7 40.82 44.04 35.55
C LEU A 7 40.72 42.85 34.60
N SER A 8 41.84 42.18 34.29
CA SER A 8 41.84 40.99 33.43
C SER A 8 41.10 39.80 34.06
N GLN A 9 41.23 39.61 35.38
CA GLN A 9 40.50 38.55 36.09
C GLN A 9 39.00 38.83 36.14
N PHE A 10 38.62 40.09 36.36
CA PHE A 10 37.23 40.53 36.30
C PHE A 10 36.66 40.35 34.89
N ALA A 11 37.38 40.78 33.85
CA ALA A 11 36.98 40.64 32.46
C ALA A 11 36.80 39.18 32.06
N ARG A 12 37.74 38.29 32.45
CA ARG A 12 37.60 36.84 32.23
C ARG A 12 36.31 36.31 32.87
N SER A 13 36.04 36.65 34.13
CA SER A 13 34.80 36.24 34.81
C SER A 13 33.53 36.86 34.21
N TYR A 14 33.63 38.04 33.59
CA TYR A 14 32.52 38.71 32.92
C TYR A 14 32.17 38.02 31.61
N PHE A 15 33.17 37.72 30.78
CA PHE A 15 32.97 37.01 29.51
C PHE A 15 32.60 35.54 29.70
N ASP A 16 33.11 34.88 30.74
CA ASP A 16 32.74 33.50 31.14
C ASP A 16 31.25 33.38 31.52
N ARG A 17 30.59 34.51 31.80
CA ARG A 17 29.15 34.61 32.07
C ARG A 17 28.36 35.21 30.90
N GLU A 18 28.90 35.13 29.69
CA GLU A 18 28.29 35.67 28.47
C GLU A 18 28.02 37.20 28.54
N GLY A 19 28.87 37.94 29.24
CA GLY A 19 28.75 39.39 29.36
C GLY A 19 28.89 40.11 28.02
N ASP A 20 28.00 41.08 27.76
CA ASP A 20 27.96 41.85 26.50
C ASP A 20 29.24 42.71 26.31
N PRO A 21 29.98 42.54 25.20
CA PRO A 21 31.17 43.32 24.88
C PRO A 21 30.93 44.82 24.75
N ASN A 22 29.71 45.27 24.43
CA ASN A 22 29.40 46.69 24.26
C ASN A 22 29.56 47.49 25.56
N HIS A 23 29.52 46.82 26.71
CA HIS A 23 29.71 47.44 28.02
C HIS A 23 31.18 47.51 28.45
N LEU A 24 32.13 47.06 27.62
CA LEU A 24 33.56 47.12 27.94
C LEU A 24 34.05 48.56 28.13
N THR A 25 33.58 49.49 27.31
CA THR A 25 33.96 50.90 27.41
C THR A 25 33.44 51.52 28.72
N GLU A 26 32.24 51.15 29.15
CA GLU A 26 31.68 51.56 30.45
C GLU A 26 32.40 50.88 31.62
N MET A 27 32.75 49.59 31.50
CA MET A 27 33.53 48.85 32.49
C MET A 27 34.88 49.54 32.72
N ILE A 28 35.61 49.88 31.66
CA ILE A 28 36.88 50.61 31.75
C ILE A 28 36.67 51.99 32.39
N HIS A 29 35.63 52.72 31.99
CA HIS A 29 35.30 54.03 32.55
C HIS A 29 35.09 53.96 34.07
N TRP A 30 34.24 53.05 34.54
CA TRP A 30 33.94 52.90 35.96
C TRP A 30 35.12 52.33 36.75
N TYR A 31 35.90 51.40 36.17
CA TYR A 31 37.12 50.89 36.79
C TYR A 31 38.16 52.00 37.00
N GLN A 32 38.35 52.85 35.99
CA GLN A 32 39.24 54.01 36.09
C GLN A 32 38.79 55.01 37.15
N LYS A 33 37.48 55.26 37.24
CA LYS A 33 36.90 56.23 38.18
C LYS A 33 37.02 55.81 39.65
N PHE A 34 36.88 54.52 39.93
CA PHE A 34 36.82 54.02 41.32
C PHE A 34 38.08 53.31 41.80
N PHE A 35 38.86 52.69 40.91
CA PHE A 35 39.94 51.78 41.30
C PHE A 35 41.32 52.16 40.74
N ALA A 36 41.41 52.97 39.68
CA ALA A 36 42.69 53.35 39.09
C ALA A 36 43.35 54.55 39.80
N LYS A 37 44.61 54.38 40.23
CA LYS A 37 45.44 55.48 40.79
C LYS A 37 46.07 56.39 39.72
N LYS A 38 46.11 55.95 38.45
CA LYS A 38 46.59 56.68 37.27
C LYS A 38 45.69 56.34 36.08
N PRO A 39 45.42 57.29 35.17
CA PRO A 39 44.65 57.00 33.95
C PRO A 39 45.43 56.00 33.10
N PHE A 40 44.71 55.03 32.52
CA PHE A 40 45.30 54.05 31.61
C PHE A 40 45.21 54.54 30.16
N ASP A 41 46.00 53.90 29.29
CA ASP A 41 45.83 54.01 27.85
C ASP A 41 44.67 53.12 27.40
N ASN A 42 43.56 53.75 27.01
CA ASN A 42 42.32 53.06 26.68
C ASN A 42 42.44 52.19 25.43
N GLU A 43 43.25 52.57 24.44
CA GLU A 43 43.41 51.78 23.22
C GLU A 43 44.13 50.45 23.50
N ARG A 44 45.18 50.52 24.32
CA ARG A 44 45.96 49.34 24.70
C ARG A 44 45.16 48.36 25.56
N ILE A 45 44.40 48.87 26.55
CA ILE A 45 43.58 48.03 27.42
C ILE A 45 42.41 47.39 26.65
N MET A 46 41.80 48.11 25.71
CA MET A 46 40.76 47.52 24.86
C MET A 46 41.31 46.35 24.03
N GLY A 47 42.51 46.47 23.47
CA GLY A 47 43.16 45.38 22.75
C GLY A 47 43.38 44.13 23.62
N ASP A 48 43.87 44.32 24.85
CA ASP A 48 44.09 43.20 25.77
C ASP A 48 42.77 42.56 26.27
N LEU A 49 41.71 43.36 26.50
CA LEU A 49 40.39 42.85 26.90
C LEU A 49 39.70 42.08 25.78
N LEU A 50 39.83 42.53 24.53
CA LEU A 50 39.35 41.80 23.36
C LEU A 50 40.11 40.47 23.19
N ALA A 51 41.43 40.45 23.43
CA ALA A 51 42.18 39.20 23.43
C ALA A 51 41.72 38.22 24.53
N ILE A 52 41.31 38.71 25.70
CA ILE A 52 40.71 37.88 26.76
C ILE A 52 39.33 37.35 26.33
N GLN A 53 38.52 38.16 25.67
CA GLN A 53 37.25 37.72 25.10
C GLN A 53 37.46 36.62 24.05
N ASP A 54 38.39 36.82 23.12
CA ASP A 54 38.75 35.82 22.12
C ASP A 54 39.23 34.52 22.77
N LEU A 55 40.05 34.60 23.83
CA LEU A 55 40.49 33.41 24.56
C LEU A 55 39.32 32.66 25.20
N VAL A 56 38.43 33.36 25.92
CA VAL A 56 37.27 32.75 26.59
C VAL A 56 36.30 32.14 25.58
N THR A 57 36.06 32.83 24.46
CA THR A 57 35.20 32.30 23.39
C THR A 57 35.81 31.05 22.73
N HIS A 58 37.12 31.01 22.50
CA HIS A 58 37.81 29.81 22.02
C HIS A 58 37.78 28.67 23.05
N GLU A 59 37.95 28.96 24.35
CA GLU A 59 37.82 27.96 25.43
C GLU A 59 36.42 27.34 25.42
N HIS A 60 35.35 28.15 25.37
CA HIS A 60 33.98 27.65 25.28
C HIS A 60 33.71 26.88 23.98
N ALA A 61 34.22 27.37 22.84
CA ALA A 61 34.07 26.67 21.56
C ALA A 61 34.74 25.29 21.57
N TYR A 62 35.95 25.21 22.14
CA TYR A 62 36.66 23.94 22.31
C TYR A 62 35.94 22.98 23.25
N GLU A 63 35.43 23.47 24.38
CA GLU A 63 34.63 22.67 25.31
C GLU A 63 33.36 22.12 24.64
N ARG A 64 32.68 22.94 23.83
CA ARG A 64 31.51 22.51 23.05
C ARG A 64 31.86 21.44 22.02
N ASP A 65 32.95 21.63 21.27
CA ASP A 65 33.41 20.65 20.27
C ASP A 65 33.81 19.31 20.91
N CYS A 66 34.47 19.33 22.07
CA CYS A 66 34.75 18.12 22.85
C CYS A 66 33.47 17.45 23.36
N GLN A 67 32.48 18.22 23.85
CA GLN A 67 31.18 17.67 24.27
C GLN A 67 30.43 17.05 23.09
N GLU A 68 30.41 17.71 21.94
CA GLU A 68 29.75 17.22 20.73
C GLU A 68 30.38 15.92 20.22
N LYS A 69 31.71 15.79 20.29
CA LYS A 69 32.41 14.53 19.98
C LYS A 69 31.99 13.38 20.89
N LEU A 70 31.92 13.61 22.20
CA LEU A 70 31.44 12.60 23.15
C LEU A 70 30.00 12.19 22.86
N LEU A 71 29.14 13.16 22.53
CA LEU A 71 27.74 12.94 22.22
C LEU A 71 27.55 12.18 20.89
N ASN A 72 28.37 12.46 19.88
CA ASN A 72 28.37 11.75 18.62
C ASN A 72 28.85 10.29 18.76
N ASN A 73 29.84 10.03 19.62
CA ASN A 73 30.25 8.66 19.95
C ASN A 73 29.11 7.88 20.62
N LEU A 74 28.42 8.49 21.59
CA LEU A 74 27.23 7.92 22.21
C LEU A 74 26.16 7.62 21.15
N LYS A 75 25.83 8.59 20.28
CA LYS A 75 24.83 8.42 19.20
C LYS A 75 25.20 7.26 18.27
N SER A 76 26.46 7.16 17.85
CA SER A 76 26.95 6.09 16.99
C SER A 76 26.75 4.71 17.63
N ASP A 77 27.11 4.54 18.89
CA ASP A 77 26.96 3.26 19.58
C ASP A 77 25.48 2.93 19.82
N LEU A 78 24.64 3.93 20.12
CA LEU A 78 23.20 3.76 20.28
C LEU A 78 22.50 3.25 19.00
N LEU A 79 22.98 3.64 17.81
CA LEU A 79 22.44 3.13 16.53
C LEU A 79 22.65 1.62 16.33
N THR A 80 23.66 1.04 16.99
CA THR A 80 23.96 -0.40 16.85
C THR A 80 23.10 -1.29 17.77
N VAL A 81 22.28 -0.69 18.63
CA VAL A 81 21.54 -1.39 19.66
C VAL A 81 20.34 -2.13 19.07
N ARG A 82 20.35 -3.45 19.22
CA ARG A 82 19.20 -4.31 18.84
C ARG A 82 18.41 -4.85 20.03
N ARG A 83 18.92 -4.65 21.26
CA ARG A 83 18.31 -5.18 22.49
C ARG A 83 18.47 -4.19 23.64
N ILE A 84 17.39 -3.98 24.38
CA ILE A 84 17.32 -3.02 25.50
C ILE A 84 18.37 -3.25 26.59
N PRO A 85 18.70 -4.50 27.02
CA PRO A 85 19.72 -4.71 28.04
C PRO A 85 21.13 -4.22 27.67
N ALA A 86 21.43 -4.04 26.38
CA ALA A 86 22.73 -3.50 25.94
C ALA A 86 22.88 -2.00 26.24
N LEU A 87 21.77 -1.27 26.36
CA LEU A 87 21.76 0.17 26.62
C LEU A 87 22.43 0.54 27.94
N GLY A 88 22.22 -0.26 28.99
CA GLY A 88 22.83 0.01 30.31
C GLY A 88 24.36 0.05 30.26
N THR A 89 24.98 -0.83 29.46
CA THR A 89 26.43 -0.87 29.29
C THR A 89 26.95 0.32 28.49
N ILE A 90 26.27 0.68 27.39
CA ILE A 90 26.65 1.83 26.55
C ILE A 90 26.52 3.13 27.35
N MET A 91 25.44 3.26 28.11
CA MET A 91 25.24 4.40 29.01
C MET A 91 26.36 4.51 30.05
N ALA A 92 26.76 3.39 30.68
CA ALA A 92 27.85 3.37 31.65
C ALA A 92 29.21 3.76 31.06
N GLN A 93 29.39 3.57 29.74
CA GLN A 93 30.63 3.88 29.05
C GLN A 93 30.77 5.37 28.71
N HIS A 94 29.68 6.02 28.27
CA HIS A 94 29.74 7.37 27.69
C HIS A 94 29.13 8.48 28.56
N LEU A 95 28.08 8.18 29.35
CA LEU A 95 27.40 9.21 30.15
C LEU A 95 28.23 9.77 31.33
N PRO A 96 29.15 9.02 31.97
CA PRO A 96 30.07 9.59 32.97
C PRO A 96 30.91 10.75 32.47
N ASP A 97 31.42 10.67 31.23
CA ASP A 97 32.26 11.70 30.62
C ASP A 97 31.46 12.99 30.31
N LEU A 98 30.13 12.86 30.17
CA LEU A 98 29.20 13.98 30.02
C LEU A 98 28.77 14.58 31.38
N GLY A 99 29.31 14.09 32.50
CA GLY A 99 29.02 14.60 33.84
C GLY A 99 27.80 13.98 34.52
N ILE A 100 27.22 12.93 33.94
CA ILE A 100 26.13 12.14 34.52
C ILE A 100 26.74 10.99 35.32
N THR A 101 26.53 10.95 36.63
CA THR A 101 27.19 9.96 37.50
C THR A 101 26.36 8.71 37.73
N ASP A 102 25.04 8.84 37.67
CA ASP A 102 24.08 7.77 37.90
C ASP A 102 22.98 7.88 36.85
N ALA A 103 22.55 6.76 36.28
CA ALA A 103 21.43 6.73 35.35
C ALA A 103 20.59 5.48 35.56
N TYR A 104 19.28 5.63 35.60
CA TYR A 104 18.32 4.54 35.75
C TYR A 104 17.30 4.62 34.62
N LEU A 105 17.15 3.54 33.87
CA LEU A 105 16.27 3.46 32.70
C LEU A 105 15.00 2.69 33.03
N MET A 106 13.87 3.38 32.93
CA MET A 106 12.54 2.84 33.19
C MET A 106 11.73 2.84 31.91
N LEU A 107 11.06 1.73 31.64
CA LEU A 107 10.10 1.62 30.55
C LEU A 107 8.71 1.38 31.11
N ASP A 108 7.74 2.00 30.46
CA ASP A 108 6.32 1.83 30.75
C ASP A 108 5.89 0.41 30.31
N GLY A 109 5.30 -0.34 31.23
CA GLY A 109 4.76 -1.68 30.98
C GLY A 109 3.24 -1.67 30.84
N GLU A 110 2.64 -2.86 30.93
CA GLU A 110 1.17 -3.02 30.96
C GLU A 110 0.57 -2.38 32.23
N GLU A 111 -0.71 -1.99 32.14
CA GLU A 111 -1.45 -1.10 33.06
C GLU A 111 -0.88 -0.97 34.49
N GLY A 112 -0.25 0.18 34.76
CA GLY A 112 0.17 0.58 36.10
C GLY A 112 1.49 -0.02 36.59
N VAL A 113 2.21 -0.77 35.76
CA VAL A 113 3.52 -1.35 36.06
C VAL A 113 4.63 -0.66 35.26
N THR A 114 5.71 -0.29 35.94
CA THR A 114 6.92 0.25 35.32
C THR A 114 8.06 -0.75 35.53
N THR A 115 8.90 -0.94 34.52
CA THR A 115 10.03 -1.87 34.58
C THR A 115 11.35 -1.12 34.56
N LEU A 116 12.20 -1.35 35.56
CA LEU A 116 13.60 -0.98 35.48
C LEU A 116 14.29 -1.95 34.53
N VAL A 117 14.74 -1.48 33.37
CA VAL A 117 15.33 -2.34 32.34
C VAL A 117 16.86 -2.25 32.26
N GLY A 118 17.44 -1.21 32.88
CA GLY A 118 18.87 -1.00 32.88
C GLY A 118 19.28 0.32 33.53
N GLY A 119 20.55 0.66 33.37
CA GLY A 119 21.17 1.84 33.96
C GLY A 119 22.55 1.54 34.50
N TYR A 120 23.14 2.50 35.22
CA TYR A 120 24.41 2.33 35.92
C TYR A 120 24.49 3.21 37.16
N ARG A 121 25.36 2.77 38.07
CA ARG A 121 25.77 3.48 39.28
C ARG A 121 27.30 3.53 39.34
N PRO A 122 27.91 4.29 40.26
CA PRO A 122 29.35 4.26 40.50
C PRO A 122 29.91 2.85 40.73
N GLU A 123 29.11 1.93 41.28
CA GLU A 123 29.52 0.53 41.50
C GLU A 123 29.47 -0.35 40.24
N GLY A 124 28.85 0.14 39.15
CA GLY A 124 28.77 -0.55 37.86
C GLY A 124 27.37 -0.56 37.21
N PRO A 125 27.22 -1.25 36.07
CA PRO A 125 25.96 -1.32 35.32
C PRO A 125 24.91 -2.18 36.03
N ILE A 126 23.66 -1.74 36.00
CA ILE A 126 22.50 -2.45 36.55
C ILE A 126 22.04 -3.48 35.52
N ARG A 127 22.16 -4.76 35.86
CA ARG A 127 21.75 -5.88 34.98
C ARG A 127 20.43 -6.53 35.38
N THR A 128 19.91 -6.20 36.56
CA THR A 128 18.69 -6.78 37.09
C THR A 128 17.49 -6.03 36.55
N GLN A 129 16.55 -6.75 35.94
CA GLN A 129 15.25 -6.19 35.57
C GLN A 129 14.27 -6.37 36.73
N GLU A 130 13.58 -5.31 37.12
CA GLU A 130 12.64 -5.32 38.24
C GLU A 130 11.39 -4.54 37.88
N GLN A 131 10.23 -5.15 38.12
CA GLN A 131 8.93 -4.53 37.91
C GLN A 131 8.42 -3.94 39.22
N PHE A 132 7.86 -2.74 39.15
CA PHE A 132 7.32 -2.04 40.32
C PHE A 132 6.11 -1.18 39.91
N SER A 133 5.38 -0.67 40.92
CA SER A 133 4.21 0.18 40.67
C SER A 133 4.62 1.51 40.03
N SER A 134 3.93 1.89 38.95
CA SER A 134 4.03 3.20 38.26
C SER A 134 3.81 4.43 39.14
N ARG A 135 3.30 4.24 40.38
CA ARG A 135 3.19 5.32 41.39
C ARG A 135 4.52 5.70 42.02
N LEU A 136 5.54 4.85 41.87
CA LEU A 136 6.90 5.09 42.35
C LEU A 136 7.79 5.44 41.15
N LEU A 137 8.85 6.23 41.38
CA LEU A 137 9.83 6.56 40.33
C LEU A 137 10.97 5.54 40.24
N LEU A 138 11.20 4.78 41.30
CA LEU A 138 12.27 3.78 41.42
C LEU A 138 11.77 2.64 42.33
N PRO A 139 12.31 1.41 42.18
CA PRO A 139 12.09 0.36 43.16
C PRO A 139 12.56 0.81 44.56
N GLN A 140 11.87 0.38 45.62
CA GLN A 140 12.09 0.87 46.98
C GLN A 140 13.55 0.70 47.44
N HIS A 141 14.21 -0.39 47.06
CA HIS A 141 15.60 -0.64 47.41
C HIS A 141 16.56 0.43 46.84
N TYR A 142 16.35 0.84 45.58
CA TYR A 142 17.14 1.91 44.97
C TYR A 142 16.76 3.28 45.53
N SER A 143 15.47 3.51 45.79
CA SER A 143 15.02 4.78 46.37
C SER A 143 15.63 5.07 47.73
N GLN A 144 15.85 4.05 48.57
CA GLN A 144 16.47 4.20 49.89
C GLN A 144 17.99 4.39 49.82
N ALA A 145 18.62 3.91 48.75
CA ALA A 145 20.06 4.01 48.53
C ALA A 145 20.48 5.31 47.80
N LEU A 146 19.53 6.17 47.38
CA LEU A 146 19.83 7.44 46.73
C LEU A 146 20.59 8.37 47.70
N GLY A 147 21.79 8.78 47.30
CA GLY A 147 22.55 9.81 48.02
C GLY A 147 21.93 11.21 47.87
N LYS A 148 22.45 12.18 48.64
CA LYS A 148 22.08 13.59 48.48
C LYS A 148 22.59 14.12 47.13
N GLY A 149 21.72 14.76 46.35
CA GLY A 149 22.08 15.32 45.05
C GLY A 149 20.86 15.84 44.28
N VAL A 150 21.12 16.38 43.09
CA VAL A 150 20.08 16.79 42.13
C VAL A 150 19.88 15.64 41.14
N PHE A 151 18.64 15.17 41.05
CA PHE A 151 18.22 14.16 40.09
C PHE A 151 17.26 14.79 39.09
N VAL A 152 17.45 14.46 37.82
CA VAL A 152 16.64 14.95 36.70
C VAL A 152 15.92 13.78 36.09
N ILE A 153 14.61 13.96 35.85
CA ILE A 153 13.79 12.99 35.15
C ILE A 153 13.66 13.45 33.71
N LEU A 154 14.11 12.62 32.79
CA LEU A 154 14.04 12.86 31.36
C LEU A 154 12.96 11.96 30.76
N PRO A 155 11.82 12.50 30.30
CA PRO A 155 10.76 11.70 29.70
C PRO A 155 11.22 11.13 28.37
N LEU A 156 11.10 9.81 28.21
CA LEU A 156 11.45 9.12 26.98
C LEU A 156 10.18 8.99 26.14
N SER A 157 10.13 9.75 25.04
CA SER A 157 8.96 9.81 24.18
C SER A 157 9.39 10.02 22.73
N VAL A 158 8.66 9.39 21.82
CA VAL A 158 8.83 9.57 20.37
C VAL A 158 7.43 9.70 19.75
N ASP A 159 7.24 10.64 18.82
CA ASP A 159 5.98 10.86 18.09
C ASP A 159 4.73 10.88 18.98
N ASN A 160 4.82 11.59 20.11
CA ASN A 160 3.73 11.79 21.09
C ASN A 160 3.31 10.52 21.87
N GLN A 161 4.11 9.46 21.86
CA GLN A 161 3.93 8.26 22.69
C GLN A 161 4.97 8.21 23.81
N SER A 162 4.52 7.96 25.05
CA SER A 162 5.42 7.71 26.19
C SER A 162 5.98 6.30 26.10
N ILE A 163 7.30 6.19 26.16
CA ILE A 163 8.04 4.92 26.21
C ILE A 163 8.44 4.62 27.67
N GLY A 164 8.67 5.67 28.45
CA GLY A 164 9.10 5.60 29.84
C GLY A 164 9.85 6.85 30.25
N TYR A 165 10.83 6.70 31.15
CA TYR A 165 11.64 7.82 31.61
C TYR A 165 13.04 7.36 32.02
N LEU A 166 13.97 8.32 31.97
CA LEU A 166 15.32 8.16 32.45
C LEU A 166 15.54 9.05 33.67
N LEU A 167 15.94 8.47 34.79
CA LEU A 167 16.35 9.21 35.97
C LEU A 167 17.87 9.34 35.96
N VAL A 168 18.39 10.56 35.92
CA VAL A 168 19.84 10.82 35.92
C VAL A 168 20.26 11.68 37.09
N ARG A 169 21.45 11.42 37.63
CA ARG A 169 22.16 12.34 38.51
C ARG A 169 23.25 13.02 37.72
N SER A 170 23.21 14.36 37.67
CA SER A 170 24.25 15.14 37.00
C SER A 170 25.03 16.01 37.98
N THR A 171 26.34 16.08 37.78
CA THR A 171 27.24 17.02 38.48
C THR A 171 27.42 18.33 37.72
N ARG A 172 27.15 18.33 36.41
CA ARG A 172 27.22 19.49 35.52
C ARG A 172 25.87 19.67 34.83
N PHE A 173 25.11 20.68 35.25
CA PHE A 173 23.78 20.91 34.69
C PHE A 173 23.89 21.64 33.35
N ASN A 174 23.79 20.90 32.25
CA ASN A 174 23.66 21.44 30.90
C ASN A 174 22.37 20.90 30.27
N ALA A 175 21.37 21.77 30.10
CA ALA A 175 20.07 21.40 29.57
C ALA A 175 20.13 20.86 28.14
N VAL A 176 21.04 21.39 27.31
CA VAL A 176 21.20 20.96 25.91
C VAL A 176 21.72 19.52 25.86
N VAL A 177 22.74 19.20 26.66
CA VAL A 177 23.31 17.83 26.71
C VAL A 177 22.28 16.84 27.23
N LEU A 178 21.53 17.19 28.28
CA LEU A 178 20.49 16.32 28.82
C LEU A 178 19.36 16.06 27.81
N GLU A 179 18.98 17.07 27.04
CA GLU A 179 17.95 16.94 26.00
C GLU A 179 18.43 16.11 24.80
N ASP A 180 19.69 16.27 24.39
CA ASP A 180 20.30 15.46 23.34
C ASP A 180 20.43 13.99 23.76
N VAL A 181 20.82 13.73 25.01
CA VAL A 181 20.86 12.38 25.58
C VAL A 181 19.45 11.77 25.62
N ARG A 182 18.45 12.52 26.09
CA ARG A 182 17.04 12.10 26.11
C ARG A 182 16.54 11.73 24.71
N THR A 183 16.81 12.58 23.72
CA THR A 183 16.35 12.39 22.33
C THR A 183 17.03 11.20 21.66
N SER A 184 18.35 11.06 21.84
CA SER A 184 19.13 9.96 21.28
C SER A 184 18.72 8.61 21.88
N LEU A 185 18.53 8.55 23.20
CA LEU A 185 18.06 7.35 23.88
C LEU A 185 16.62 6.98 23.50
N SER A 186 15.71 7.96 23.42
CA SER A 186 14.31 7.71 23.02
C SER A 186 14.24 7.06 21.64
N SER A 187 15.02 7.57 20.69
CA SER A 187 15.08 7.04 19.32
C SER A 187 15.67 5.63 19.27
N ALA A 188 16.78 5.39 20.00
CA ALA A 188 17.43 4.09 20.06
C ALA A 188 16.54 3.02 20.72
N ILE A 189 15.82 3.38 21.79
CA ILE A 189 14.89 2.47 22.46
C ILE A 189 13.71 2.11 21.54
N LYS A 190 13.13 3.10 20.83
CA LYS A 190 12.06 2.83 19.84
C LYS A 190 12.57 1.87 18.75
N GLY A 191 13.76 2.13 18.20
CA GLY A 191 14.39 1.25 17.21
C GLY A 191 14.56 -0.19 17.71
N ALA A 192 15.08 -0.36 18.93
CA ALA A 192 15.25 -1.68 19.54
C ALA A 192 13.92 -2.41 19.78
N LEU A 193 12.88 -1.69 20.25
CA LEU A 193 11.53 -2.23 20.45
C LEU A 193 10.89 -2.67 19.13
N LEU A 194 11.02 -1.87 18.07
CA LEU A 194 10.50 -2.22 16.73
C LEU A 194 11.14 -3.50 16.19
N VAL A 195 12.47 -3.60 16.26
CA VAL A 195 13.20 -4.80 15.84
C VAL A 195 12.78 -6.02 16.67
N GLU A 196 12.59 -5.88 17.97
CA GLU A 196 12.12 -6.96 18.82
C GLU A 196 10.69 -7.40 18.49
N SER A 197 9.79 -6.44 18.25
CA SER A 197 8.40 -6.71 17.85
C SER A 197 8.31 -7.42 16.50
N ALA A 198 9.11 -7.00 15.52
CA ALA A 198 9.19 -7.62 14.20
C ALA A 198 9.73 -9.06 14.28
N ASN A 199 10.78 -9.27 15.07
CA ASN A 199 11.31 -10.62 15.30
C ASN A 199 10.27 -11.52 15.98
N LYS A 200 9.57 -11.04 17.02
CA LYS A 200 8.51 -11.80 17.69
C LYS A 200 7.35 -12.14 16.74
N ALA A 201 6.92 -11.19 15.90
CA ALA A 201 5.85 -11.41 14.93
C ALA A 201 6.26 -12.45 13.87
N ARG A 202 7.49 -12.36 13.36
CA ARG A 202 8.04 -13.32 12.40
C ARG A 202 8.14 -14.72 13.01
N ASP A 203 8.67 -14.84 14.22
CA ASP A 203 8.80 -16.13 14.90
C ASP A 203 7.42 -16.76 15.21
N LEU A 204 6.41 -15.93 15.51
CA LEU A 204 5.03 -16.38 15.69
C LEU A 204 4.41 -16.85 14.37
N ALA A 205 4.60 -16.10 13.29
CA ALA A 205 4.12 -16.45 11.95
C ALA A 205 4.76 -17.76 11.48
N GLU A 206 6.08 -17.88 11.59
CA GLU A 206 6.82 -19.08 11.18
C GLU A 206 6.40 -20.32 12.00
N LYS A 207 6.17 -20.17 13.31
CA LYS A 207 5.63 -21.26 14.14
C LYS A 207 4.20 -21.65 13.74
N THR A 208 3.36 -20.67 13.44
CA THR A 208 1.96 -20.90 13.03
C THR A 208 1.92 -21.60 11.68
N GLU A 209 2.72 -21.15 10.71
CA GLU A 209 2.84 -21.76 9.39
C GLU A 209 3.37 -23.19 9.47
N ARG A 210 4.44 -23.43 10.24
CA ARG A 210 4.96 -24.80 10.45
C ARG A 210 3.93 -25.70 11.11
N SER A 211 3.25 -25.22 12.16
CA SER A 211 2.20 -25.99 12.83
C SER A 211 1.01 -26.29 11.90
N HIS A 212 0.62 -25.35 11.04
CA HIS A 212 -0.44 -25.56 10.06
C HIS A 212 -0.01 -26.59 9.01
N ALA A 213 1.21 -26.46 8.48
CA ALA A 213 1.75 -27.41 7.50
C ALA A 213 1.85 -28.84 8.05
N GLU A 214 2.36 -29.01 9.28
CA GLU A 214 2.44 -30.30 9.96
C GLU A 214 1.04 -30.88 10.25
N PHE A 215 0.08 -30.05 10.69
CA PHE A 215 -1.30 -30.47 10.92
C PHE A 215 -1.98 -31.00 9.66
N PHE A 216 -1.87 -30.27 8.54
CA PHE A 216 -2.47 -30.69 7.28
C PHE A 216 -1.77 -31.90 6.65
N ALA A 217 -0.44 -32.03 6.79
CA ALA A 217 0.29 -33.22 6.35
C ALA A 217 -0.19 -34.47 7.10
N ASN A 218 -0.27 -34.40 8.44
CA ASN A 218 -0.69 -35.52 9.28
C ASN A 218 -2.16 -35.91 9.05
N ILE A 219 -3.06 -34.93 8.88
CA ILE A 219 -4.49 -35.21 8.62
C ILE A 219 -4.70 -35.80 7.23
N SER A 220 -3.99 -35.30 6.21
CA SER A 220 -4.09 -35.84 4.86
C SER A 220 -3.68 -37.30 4.82
N GLU A 221 -2.55 -37.65 5.45
CA GLU A 221 -2.06 -39.03 5.52
C GLU A 221 -3.03 -39.93 6.30
N ALA A 222 -3.56 -39.46 7.43
CA ALA A 222 -4.49 -40.23 8.26
C ALA A 222 -5.89 -40.42 7.64
N LEU A 223 -6.35 -39.48 6.81
CA LEU A 223 -7.65 -39.58 6.13
C LEU A 223 -7.55 -40.34 4.80
N ARG A 224 -6.38 -40.36 4.14
CA ARG A 224 -6.21 -41.02 2.84
C ARG A 224 -6.31 -42.55 2.95
N ALA A 225 -5.65 -43.15 3.93
CA ALA A 225 -5.70 -44.60 4.16
C ALA A 225 -7.14 -45.16 4.31
N PRO A 226 -8.01 -44.64 5.21
CA PRO A 226 -9.36 -45.16 5.35
C PRO A 226 -10.26 -44.86 4.15
N LEU A 227 -10.03 -43.76 3.42
CA LEU A 227 -10.79 -43.41 2.22
C LEU A 227 -10.41 -44.28 1.00
N GLU A 228 -9.14 -44.66 0.86
CA GLU A 228 -8.68 -45.64 -0.12
C GLU A 228 -9.28 -47.02 0.15
N GLU A 229 -9.34 -47.44 1.41
CA GLU A 229 -9.98 -48.71 1.80
C GLU A 229 -11.50 -48.72 1.48
N ILE A 230 -12.19 -47.58 1.66
CA ILE A 230 -13.61 -47.44 1.27
C ILE A 230 -13.78 -47.53 -0.25
N LEU A 231 -12.84 -47.00 -1.04
CA LEU A 231 -12.86 -47.10 -2.50
C LEU A 231 -12.63 -48.54 -2.98
N GLU A 232 -11.78 -49.31 -2.29
CA GLU A 232 -11.54 -50.71 -2.62
C GLU A 232 -12.75 -51.62 -2.34
N ILE A 233 -13.54 -51.28 -1.32
CA ILE A 233 -14.70 -52.08 -0.91
C ILE A 233 -15.98 -51.69 -1.67
N THR A 234 -16.11 -50.43 -2.11
CA THR A 234 -17.36 -49.93 -2.72
C THR A 234 -17.37 -50.08 -4.25
N SER A 235 -18.49 -50.56 -4.78
CA SER A 235 -18.76 -50.61 -6.23
C SER A 235 -19.76 -49.53 -6.69
N ASP A 236 -20.22 -48.68 -5.76
CA ASP A 236 -21.17 -47.61 -6.02
C ASP A 236 -20.44 -46.35 -6.53
N VAL A 237 -20.78 -45.94 -7.76
CA VAL A 237 -20.23 -44.78 -8.45
C VAL A 237 -20.46 -43.49 -7.67
N THR A 238 -21.55 -43.38 -6.91
CA THR A 238 -21.88 -42.15 -6.16
C THR A 238 -21.00 -41.97 -4.92
N ILE A 239 -20.66 -43.05 -4.23
CA ILE A 239 -19.77 -43.03 -3.05
C ILE A 239 -18.33 -42.81 -3.51
N ALA A 240 -17.90 -43.49 -4.59
CA ALA A 240 -16.61 -43.25 -5.20
C ALA A 240 -16.41 -41.77 -5.60
N ASN A 241 -17.45 -41.13 -6.13
CA ASN A 241 -17.45 -39.70 -6.47
C ASN A 241 -17.27 -38.78 -5.25
N HIS A 242 -17.92 -39.09 -4.12
CA HIS A 242 -17.76 -38.29 -2.89
C HIS A 242 -16.37 -38.46 -2.27
N VAL A 243 -15.80 -39.66 -2.32
CA VAL A 243 -14.44 -39.93 -1.82
C VAL A 243 -13.39 -39.24 -2.69
N HIS A 244 -13.53 -39.28 -4.02
CA HIS A 244 -12.65 -38.52 -4.91
C HIS A 244 -12.77 -37.01 -4.72
N HIS A 245 -13.98 -36.48 -4.44
CA HIS A 245 -14.17 -35.08 -4.09
C HIS A 245 -13.44 -34.70 -2.79
N LEU A 246 -13.48 -35.57 -1.78
CA LEU A 246 -12.75 -35.38 -0.52
C LEU A 246 -11.23 -35.37 -0.75
N PHE A 247 -10.70 -36.28 -1.56
CA PHE A 247 -9.28 -36.28 -1.95
C PHE A 247 -8.88 -34.97 -2.62
N ASN A 248 -9.65 -34.53 -3.61
CA ASN A 248 -9.39 -33.26 -4.30
C ASN A 248 -9.45 -32.06 -3.34
N THR A 249 -10.33 -32.08 -2.35
CA THR A 249 -10.45 -31.00 -1.36
C THR A 249 -9.25 -30.98 -0.40
N ILE A 250 -8.76 -32.16 0.00
CA ILE A 250 -7.56 -32.29 0.84
C ILE A 250 -6.32 -31.86 0.05
N ASP A 251 -6.18 -32.31 -1.19
CA ASP A 251 -5.08 -31.92 -2.08
C ASP A 251 -5.14 -30.41 -2.39
N LEU A 252 -6.33 -29.81 -2.54
CA LEU A 252 -6.52 -28.36 -2.62
C LEU A 252 -6.01 -27.63 -1.37
N SER A 253 -6.31 -28.16 -0.17
CA SER A 253 -5.85 -27.57 1.09
C SER A 253 -4.33 -27.65 1.29
N LEU A 254 -3.70 -28.71 0.77
CA LEU A 254 -2.24 -28.88 0.73
C LEU A 254 -1.56 -28.03 -0.36
N SER A 255 -2.32 -27.56 -1.35
CA SER A 255 -1.81 -26.88 -2.54
C SER A 255 -1.70 -25.35 -2.43
N TYR A 256 -1.85 -24.78 -1.23
CA TYR A 256 -1.44 -23.40 -0.97
C TYR A 256 0.09 -23.29 -1.05
N THR A 257 0.60 -23.32 -2.29
CA THR A 257 1.94 -22.92 -2.66
C THR A 257 1.82 -21.55 -3.34
N PRO A 258 2.56 -20.52 -2.91
CA PRO A 258 2.42 -19.15 -3.42
C PRO A 258 2.79 -18.95 -4.92
N GLU A 259 3.09 -20.01 -5.67
CA GLU A 259 3.65 -19.96 -7.04
C GLU A 259 2.60 -20.20 -8.17
N PHE A 260 1.35 -20.54 -7.84
CA PHE A 260 0.28 -20.76 -8.83
C PHE A 260 -0.69 -19.57 -8.87
N THR A 261 -0.33 -18.51 -9.60
CA THR A 261 -1.22 -17.36 -9.86
C THR A 261 -1.90 -17.50 -11.23
N LEU A 262 -3.22 -17.33 -11.28
CA LEU A 262 -3.99 -17.30 -12.53
C LEU A 262 -4.11 -15.86 -13.02
N GLU A 263 -3.81 -15.63 -14.30
CA GLU A 263 -4.09 -14.34 -14.95
C GLU A 263 -5.53 -14.30 -15.44
N GLN A 264 -6.42 -13.71 -14.65
CA GLN A 264 -7.84 -13.59 -14.96
C GLN A 264 -8.05 -12.58 -16.10
N ARG A 265 -8.50 -13.03 -17.27
CA ARG A 265 -8.81 -12.14 -18.40
C ARG A 265 -10.15 -12.52 -19.04
N THR A 266 -10.83 -11.56 -19.68
CA THR A 266 -12.06 -11.80 -20.43
C THR A 266 -11.71 -12.53 -21.73
N PHE A 267 -12.27 -13.70 -21.95
CA PHE A 267 -12.03 -14.49 -23.15
C PHE A 267 -13.34 -15.01 -23.75
N ASP A 268 -13.31 -15.26 -25.06
CA ASP A 268 -14.41 -15.93 -25.77
C ASP A 268 -14.18 -17.45 -25.72
N PRO A 269 -15.06 -18.23 -25.05
CA PRO A 269 -14.94 -19.68 -24.99
C PRO A 269 -14.97 -20.34 -26.37
N LEU A 270 -15.71 -19.77 -27.33
CA LEU A 270 -15.78 -20.32 -28.69
C LEU A 270 -14.47 -20.14 -29.45
N ALA A 271 -13.80 -19.00 -29.25
CA ALA A 271 -12.47 -18.76 -29.81
C ALA A 271 -11.41 -19.71 -29.23
N LEU A 272 -11.53 -20.05 -27.94
CA LEU A 272 -10.68 -21.04 -27.28
C LEU A 272 -10.92 -22.44 -27.85
N ILE A 273 -12.18 -22.85 -28.01
CA ILE A 273 -12.52 -24.16 -28.60
C ILE A 273 -12.04 -24.27 -30.05
N ARG A 274 -12.15 -23.22 -30.85
CA ARG A 274 -11.64 -23.21 -32.24
C ARG A 274 -10.12 -23.32 -32.35
N ARG A 275 -9.37 -22.89 -31.33
CA ARG A 275 -7.90 -23.04 -31.29
C ARG A 275 -7.49 -24.50 -31.05
N LEU A 276 -8.36 -25.30 -30.43
CA LEU A 276 -8.18 -26.74 -30.30
C LEU A 276 -8.50 -27.38 -31.65
N GLY A 277 -7.52 -27.42 -32.55
CA GLY A 277 -7.69 -27.82 -33.96
C GLY A 277 -8.22 -29.24 -34.23
N SER A 278 -8.45 -30.04 -33.19
CA SER A 278 -8.89 -31.45 -33.24
C SER A 278 -10.34 -31.66 -32.74
N VAL A 279 -11.17 -30.62 -32.67
CA VAL A 279 -12.50 -30.70 -32.03
C VAL A 279 -13.63 -30.30 -32.99
N ALA A 280 -14.59 -31.21 -33.20
CA ALA A 280 -15.87 -30.93 -33.84
C ALA A 280 -16.84 -30.29 -32.84
N TYR A 281 -17.27 -29.06 -33.10
CA TYR A 281 -18.14 -28.29 -32.21
C TYR A 281 -19.62 -28.42 -32.59
N SER A 282 -20.48 -28.70 -31.60
CA SER A 282 -21.93 -28.69 -31.72
C SER A 282 -22.55 -27.86 -30.60
N GLY A 283 -23.18 -26.73 -30.93
CA GLY A 283 -23.69 -25.80 -29.91
C GLY A 283 -24.17 -24.47 -30.47
N PRO A 284 -24.53 -23.51 -29.60
CA PRO A 284 -25.01 -22.19 -30.01
C PRO A 284 -23.94 -21.42 -30.80
N SER A 285 -24.39 -20.58 -31.75
CA SER A 285 -23.50 -19.82 -32.63
C SER A 285 -22.67 -18.74 -31.91
N ARG A 286 -23.09 -18.34 -30.71
CA ARG A 286 -22.37 -17.41 -29.82
C ARG A 286 -22.45 -17.90 -28.37
N LEU A 287 -21.30 -17.87 -27.68
CA LEU A 287 -21.20 -18.09 -26.24
C LEU A 287 -20.93 -16.76 -25.52
N PRO A 288 -21.35 -16.61 -24.26
CA PRO A 288 -21.07 -15.44 -23.46
C PRO A 288 -19.59 -15.39 -23.08
N ILE A 289 -19.11 -14.17 -22.87
CA ILE A 289 -17.73 -13.92 -22.49
C ILE A 289 -17.53 -14.34 -21.03
N LEU A 290 -16.48 -15.11 -20.77
CA LEU A 290 -16.10 -15.58 -19.44
C LEU A 290 -14.82 -14.88 -18.98
N VAL A 291 -14.57 -14.91 -17.67
CA VAL A 291 -13.33 -14.37 -17.05
C VAL A 291 -12.50 -15.55 -16.55
N GLY A 292 -11.24 -15.60 -16.95
CA GLY A 292 -10.33 -16.70 -16.61
C GLY A 292 -9.01 -16.64 -17.38
N ASP A 293 -8.10 -17.53 -17.04
CA ASP A 293 -6.85 -17.72 -17.77
C ASP A 293 -7.11 -18.61 -18.99
N SER A 294 -7.25 -17.96 -20.15
CA SER A 294 -7.49 -18.62 -21.43
C SER A 294 -6.38 -19.59 -21.85
N VAL A 295 -5.13 -19.37 -21.43
CA VAL A 295 -4.00 -20.23 -21.78
C VAL A 295 -4.06 -21.51 -20.95
N ARG A 296 -4.26 -21.37 -19.64
CA ARG A 296 -4.35 -22.51 -18.72
C ARG A 296 -5.61 -23.34 -18.99
N LEU A 297 -6.75 -22.71 -19.20
CA LEU A 297 -7.98 -23.43 -19.60
C LEU A 297 -7.81 -24.15 -20.94
N GLY A 298 -7.10 -23.55 -21.90
CA GLY A 298 -6.69 -24.22 -23.14
C GLY A 298 -5.88 -25.49 -22.86
N GLN A 299 -4.84 -25.38 -22.04
CA GLN A 299 -4.02 -26.54 -21.62
C GLN A 299 -4.86 -27.64 -20.96
N ALA A 300 -5.79 -27.29 -20.08
CA ALA A 300 -6.67 -28.26 -19.43
C ALA A 300 -7.55 -29.00 -20.45
N LEU A 301 -8.11 -28.29 -21.43
CA LEU A 301 -8.92 -28.89 -22.48
C LEU A 301 -8.07 -29.71 -23.47
N GLU A 302 -6.84 -29.31 -23.77
CA GLU A 302 -5.89 -30.10 -24.58
C GLU A 302 -5.56 -31.42 -23.89
N ILE A 303 -5.21 -31.38 -22.60
CA ILE A 303 -4.91 -32.56 -21.80
C ILE A 303 -6.11 -33.50 -21.76
N LEU A 304 -7.32 -32.95 -21.56
CA LEU A 304 -8.54 -33.76 -21.54
C LEU A 304 -8.84 -34.33 -22.93
N SER A 305 -8.64 -33.57 -24.00
CA SER A 305 -8.95 -34.01 -25.35
C SER A 305 -8.17 -35.27 -25.76
N GLY A 306 -6.86 -35.31 -25.46
CA GLY A 306 -5.98 -36.32 -26.04
C GLY A 306 -5.93 -36.17 -27.57
N SER A 307 -4.95 -36.79 -28.22
CA SER A 307 -4.57 -36.52 -29.62
C SER A 307 -5.57 -37.02 -30.69
N LYS A 308 -6.87 -37.13 -30.40
CA LYS A 308 -7.93 -37.65 -31.29
C LYS A 308 -8.92 -36.56 -31.69
N GLU A 309 -9.66 -36.80 -32.78
CA GLU A 309 -10.81 -35.96 -33.15
C GLU A 309 -11.99 -36.19 -32.19
N ILE A 310 -12.54 -35.12 -31.61
CA ILE A 310 -13.53 -35.20 -30.53
C ILE A 310 -14.76 -34.36 -30.84
N LEU A 311 -15.92 -34.85 -30.44
CA LEU A 311 -17.16 -34.06 -30.42
C LEU A 311 -17.28 -33.30 -29.09
N LEU A 312 -17.28 -31.97 -29.14
CA LEU A 312 -17.54 -31.08 -28.02
C LEU A 312 -18.91 -30.43 -28.20
N GLU A 313 -19.81 -30.71 -27.26
CA GLU A 313 -21.16 -30.14 -27.19
C GLU A 313 -21.19 -29.02 -26.15
N ALA A 314 -21.59 -27.80 -26.53
CA ALA A 314 -21.72 -26.68 -25.59
C ALA A 314 -23.19 -26.29 -25.35
N ARG A 315 -23.55 -26.03 -24.10
CA ARG A 315 -24.91 -25.61 -23.68
C ARG A 315 -24.83 -24.47 -22.67
N LEU A 316 -25.85 -23.61 -22.67
CA LEU A 316 -26.04 -22.57 -21.66
C LEU A 316 -26.90 -23.16 -20.53
N ALA A 317 -26.29 -23.36 -19.36
CA ALA A 317 -26.97 -23.73 -18.13
C ALA A 317 -27.33 -22.47 -17.33
N ASP A 318 -28.20 -22.60 -16.32
CA ASP A 318 -28.61 -21.44 -15.50
C ASP A 318 -27.45 -20.88 -14.64
N GLU A 319 -26.47 -21.71 -14.29
CA GLU A 319 -25.30 -21.32 -13.49
C GLU A 319 -24.05 -20.99 -14.32
N GLY A 320 -24.04 -21.25 -15.63
CA GLY A 320 -22.86 -21.07 -16.46
C GLY A 320 -22.89 -21.73 -17.84
N VAL A 321 -21.71 -21.88 -18.45
CA VAL A 321 -21.52 -22.56 -19.74
C VAL A 321 -21.10 -24.01 -19.47
N GLU A 322 -21.91 -24.97 -19.93
CA GLU A 322 -21.62 -26.40 -19.85
C GLU A 322 -20.97 -26.87 -21.17
N LEU A 323 -19.84 -27.58 -21.05
CA LEU A 323 -19.09 -28.20 -22.15
C LEU A 323 -19.06 -29.71 -21.91
N LEU A 324 -19.59 -30.49 -22.85
CA LEU A 324 -19.58 -31.95 -22.84
C LEU A 324 -18.59 -32.46 -23.91
N LEU A 325 -17.52 -33.10 -23.48
CA LEU A 325 -16.55 -33.77 -24.35
C LEU A 325 -16.83 -35.27 -24.38
N ARG A 326 -17.19 -35.82 -25.54
CA ARG A 326 -17.47 -37.27 -25.68
C ARG A 326 -16.19 -38.09 -25.85
N ILE A 327 -15.51 -38.34 -24.74
CA ILE A 327 -14.22 -39.05 -24.70
C ILE A 327 -14.11 -40.04 -23.54
N HIS A 328 -13.27 -41.04 -23.72
CA HIS A 328 -12.82 -41.91 -22.64
C HIS A 328 -11.43 -41.43 -22.19
N VAL A 329 -11.36 -40.80 -21.03
CA VAL A 329 -10.10 -40.29 -20.45
C VAL A 329 -9.54 -41.33 -19.47
N GLU A 330 -8.32 -41.80 -19.72
CA GLU A 330 -7.61 -42.69 -18.78
C GLU A 330 -7.14 -41.91 -17.53
N ALA A 331 -7.10 -42.57 -16.37
CA ALA A 331 -6.66 -41.95 -15.12
C ALA A 331 -5.13 -41.77 -15.10
N GLY A 332 -4.63 -40.60 -14.67
CA GLY A 332 -3.21 -40.31 -14.54
C GLY A 332 -2.91 -38.87 -14.13
N ALA A 333 -1.66 -38.58 -13.75
CA ALA A 333 -1.25 -37.29 -13.17
C ALA A 333 -1.59 -36.05 -14.04
N GLN A 334 -1.66 -36.19 -15.36
CA GLN A 334 -2.05 -35.11 -16.26
C GLN A 334 -3.53 -34.74 -16.12
N ARG A 335 -4.41 -35.72 -15.83
CA ARG A 335 -5.83 -35.49 -15.54
C ARG A 335 -6.00 -34.63 -14.29
N ASP A 336 -5.20 -34.88 -13.27
CA ASP A 336 -5.26 -34.15 -12.00
C ASP A 336 -4.87 -32.68 -12.19
N VAL A 337 -3.88 -32.42 -13.05
CA VAL A 337 -3.51 -31.04 -13.45
C VAL A 337 -4.65 -30.34 -14.18
N ALA A 338 -5.31 -31.02 -15.13
CA ALA A 338 -6.45 -30.44 -15.85
C ALA A 338 -7.65 -30.16 -14.92
N MET A 339 -7.95 -31.09 -14.00
CA MET A 339 -8.97 -30.90 -12.97
C MET A 339 -8.62 -29.71 -12.06
N ARG A 340 -7.36 -29.61 -11.62
CA ARG A 340 -6.86 -28.50 -10.80
C ARG A 340 -7.07 -27.16 -11.49
N ILE A 341 -6.72 -27.05 -12.78
CA ILE A 341 -6.92 -25.81 -13.54
C ILE A 341 -8.40 -25.43 -13.59
N ILE A 342 -9.30 -26.35 -13.93
CA ILE A 342 -10.74 -26.06 -14.05
C ILE A 342 -11.34 -25.64 -12.70
N VAL A 343 -10.94 -26.30 -11.61
CA VAL A 343 -11.42 -25.97 -10.26
C VAL A 343 -10.88 -24.61 -9.77
N MET A 344 -9.63 -24.26 -10.09
CA MET A 344 -9.09 -22.92 -9.77
C MET A 344 -9.84 -21.79 -10.49
N HIS A 345 -10.45 -22.06 -11.65
CA HIS A 345 -11.36 -21.14 -12.35
C HIS A 345 -12.78 -21.12 -11.76
N GLY A 346 -13.04 -21.88 -10.70
CA GLY A 346 -14.35 -21.99 -10.07
C GLY A 346 -15.33 -22.87 -10.83
N GLY A 347 -14.87 -23.61 -11.84
CA GLY A 347 -15.66 -24.56 -12.60
C GLY A 347 -15.78 -25.93 -11.93
N HIS A 348 -16.73 -26.72 -12.41
CA HIS A 348 -16.98 -28.09 -11.98
C HIS A 348 -16.68 -29.07 -13.13
N ILE A 349 -16.07 -30.20 -12.84
CA ILE A 349 -15.79 -31.26 -13.82
C ILE A 349 -16.36 -32.60 -13.35
N HIS A 350 -17.00 -33.33 -14.25
CA HIS A 350 -17.62 -34.63 -14.00
C HIS A 350 -17.26 -35.61 -15.11
N PHE A 351 -16.97 -36.87 -14.74
CA PHE A 351 -16.62 -37.93 -15.67
C PHE A 351 -17.74 -38.97 -15.68
N ASP A 352 -18.30 -39.23 -16.85
CA ASP A 352 -19.39 -40.18 -17.07
C ASP A 352 -19.01 -41.18 -18.18
N LYS A 353 -19.76 -42.28 -18.31
CA LYS A 353 -19.59 -43.28 -19.37
C LYS A 353 -19.72 -42.71 -20.79
N MET A 354 -20.37 -41.55 -20.91
CA MET A 354 -20.61 -40.81 -22.16
C MET A 354 -19.57 -39.72 -22.45
N GLY A 355 -18.67 -39.40 -21.50
CA GLY A 355 -17.70 -38.31 -21.66
C GLY A 355 -17.38 -37.50 -20.41
N VAL A 356 -16.68 -36.39 -20.60
CA VAL A 356 -16.33 -35.40 -19.57
C VAL A 356 -17.27 -34.19 -19.68
N ARG A 357 -17.95 -33.84 -18.58
CA ARG A 357 -18.77 -32.62 -18.46
C ARG A 357 -18.01 -31.57 -17.66
N ILE A 358 -17.92 -30.36 -18.19
CA ILE A 358 -17.26 -29.21 -17.56
C ILE A 358 -18.28 -28.08 -17.48
N LEU A 359 -18.52 -27.54 -16.28
CA LEU A 359 -19.37 -26.38 -16.07
C LEU A 359 -18.49 -25.19 -15.65
N LEU A 360 -18.46 -24.14 -16.47
CA LEU A 360 -17.77 -22.89 -16.17
C LEU A 360 -18.80 -21.84 -15.73
N PRO A 361 -18.70 -21.28 -14.51
CA PRO A 361 -19.70 -20.36 -13.99
C PRO A 361 -19.70 -19.02 -14.75
N PHE A 362 -20.84 -18.34 -14.76
CA PHE A 362 -20.88 -16.96 -15.27
C PHE A 362 -20.06 -16.02 -14.39
N PRO A 363 -19.31 -15.07 -14.99
CA PRO A 363 -18.65 -14.02 -14.25
C PRO A 363 -19.66 -13.01 -13.68
N SER A 364 -19.23 -12.21 -12.72
CA SER A 364 -19.90 -10.96 -12.34
C SER A 364 -19.27 -9.78 -13.05
N VAL A 365 -19.87 -8.59 -12.92
CA VAL A 365 -19.35 -7.36 -13.52
C VAL A 365 -17.93 -7.05 -13.01
N LEU A 366 -17.64 -7.35 -11.74
CA LEU A 366 -16.35 -7.12 -11.08
C LEU A 366 -15.45 -8.36 -10.97
N GLY A 367 -15.84 -9.50 -11.55
CA GLY A 367 -15.04 -10.73 -11.50
C GLY A 367 -15.87 -11.97 -11.26
N ARG A 368 -15.85 -12.51 -10.02
CA ARG A 368 -16.54 -13.78 -9.69
C ARG A 368 -17.96 -13.53 -9.19
N ALA A 369 -18.93 -14.25 -9.76
CA ALA A 369 -20.32 -14.19 -9.32
C ALA A 369 -20.59 -15.02 -8.08
N LYS A 370 -21.51 -14.55 -7.24
CA LYS A 370 -22.10 -15.31 -6.14
C LYS A 370 -23.07 -16.34 -6.72
N LYS A 371 -23.12 -17.56 -6.15
CA LYS A 371 -24.15 -18.55 -6.52
C LYS A 371 -25.53 -17.99 -6.17
N THR A 372 -26.32 -17.65 -7.16
CA THR A 372 -27.69 -17.17 -7.01
C THR A 372 -28.65 -18.31 -7.33
N SER A 373 -29.49 -18.70 -6.37
CA SER A 373 -30.60 -19.66 -6.57
C SER A 373 -31.80 -19.06 -7.33
N GLY A 374 -31.67 -17.84 -7.85
CA GLY A 374 -32.75 -17.08 -8.47
C GLY A 374 -32.88 -17.37 -9.97
N THR A 375 -34.08 -17.74 -10.39
CA THR A 375 -34.46 -18.09 -11.77
C THR A 375 -34.76 -16.87 -12.66
N ARG A 376 -34.56 -15.64 -12.16
CA ARG A 376 -34.99 -14.41 -12.86
C ARG A 376 -33.91 -13.92 -13.82
N LYS A 377 -34.20 -13.93 -15.13
CA LYS A 377 -33.30 -13.48 -16.21
C LYS A 377 -33.71 -12.08 -16.63
N VAL A 378 -32.83 -11.09 -16.50
CA VAL A 378 -33.15 -9.69 -16.77
C VAL A 378 -32.24 -9.15 -17.87
N TYR A 379 -32.84 -8.57 -18.91
CA TYR A 379 -32.16 -7.86 -19.97
C TYR A 379 -32.47 -6.36 -19.90
N PHE A 380 -31.42 -5.54 -19.91
CA PHE A 380 -31.57 -4.09 -19.93
C PHE A 380 -31.52 -3.57 -21.35
N ARG A 381 -32.62 -2.94 -21.77
CA ARG A 381 -32.81 -2.38 -23.11
C ARG A 381 -32.47 -0.89 -23.13
N GLY A 382 -31.71 -0.46 -24.14
CA GLY A 382 -31.41 0.95 -24.37
C GLY A 382 -32.60 1.73 -24.95
N ASP A 383 -32.60 3.05 -24.80
CA ASP A 383 -33.71 3.92 -25.21
C ASP A 383 -33.88 3.97 -26.74
N GLN A 384 -32.81 3.71 -27.49
CA GLN A 384 -32.81 3.67 -28.97
C GLN A 384 -32.98 2.27 -29.57
N GLU A 385 -33.13 1.24 -28.73
CA GLU A 385 -33.24 -0.12 -29.19
C GLU A 385 -34.70 -0.45 -29.51
N GLU A 386 -35.05 -0.74 -30.77
CA GLU A 386 -36.42 -1.09 -31.18
C GLU A 386 -36.66 -2.62 -31.25
N VAL A 387 -35.62 -3.43 -31.48
CA VAL A 387 -35.73 -4.88 -31.70
C VAL A 387 -34.75 -5.64 -30.78
N LEU A 388 -35.26 -6.67 -30.08
CA LEU A 388 -34.44 -7.57 -29.26
C LEU A 388 -33.45 -8.36 -30.13
N PRO A 389 -32.19 -8.51 -29.68
CA PRO A 389 -31.25 -9.38 -30.36
C PRO A 389 -31.76 -10.83 -30.51
N PRO A 390 -31.59 -11.47 -31.68
CA PRO A 390 -32.18 -12.79 -31.96
C PRO A 390 -31.68 -13.90 -31.02
N PHE A 391 -30.45 -13.79 -30.49
CA PHE A 391 -29.89 -14.74 -29.51
C PHE A 391 -30.53 -14.65 -28.12
N LEU A 392 -31.19 -13.53 -27.79
CA LEU A 392 -31.97 -13.36 -26.55
C LEU A 392 -33.43 -13.82 -26.72
N SER A 393 -33.90 -13.96 -27.96
CA SER A 393 -35.26 -14.39 -28.27
C SER A 393 -35.47 -15.89 -28.07
N GLU A 394 -34.38 -16.66 -27.97
CA GLU A 394 -34.37 -18.11 -27.74
C GLU A 394 -34.36 -18.48 -26.24
N LEU A 395 -34.22 -17.50 -25.34
CA LEU A 395 -34.17 -17.73 -23.89
C LEU A 395 -35.58 -17.71 -23.27
N PRO A 396 -35.98 -18.76 -22.53
CA PRO A 396 -37.23 -18.75 -21.77
C PRO A 396 -37.16 -17.77 -20.58
N ASP A 397 -38.28 -17.10 -20.29
CA ASP A 397 -38.52 -16.24 -19.12
C ASP A 397 -37.60 -15.00 -18.97
N LEU A 398 -37.20 -14.38 -20.10
CA LEU A 398 -36.42 -13.14 -20.10
C LEU A 398 -37.30 -11.90 -19.83
N GLU A 399 -37.05 -11.21 -18.73
CA GLU A 399 -37.66 -9.92 -18.41
C GLU A 399 -36.86 -8.77 -19.05
N VAL A 400 -37.54 -7.93 -19.82
CA VAL A 400 -36.93 -6.80 -20.53
C VAL A 400 -37.28 -5.50 -19.81
N VAL A 401 -36.26 -4.83 -19.28
CA VAL A 401 -36.39 -3.59 -18.50
C VAL A 401 -35.76 -2.43 -19.27
N GLN A 402 -36.45 -1.30 -19.38
CA GLN A 402 -35.88 -0.09 -20.01
C GLN A 402 -34.89 0.61 -19.08
N ALA A 403 -33.70 0.91 -19.58
CA ALA A 403 -32.61 1.49 -18.81
C ALA A 403 -32.90 2.90 -18.25
N SER A 404 -33.71 3.72 -18.93
CA SER A 404 -34.10 5.06 -18.47
C SER A 404 -35.08 5.06 -17.28
N GLY A 405 -35.83 3.97 -17.09
CA GLY A 405 -36.86 3.86 -16.05
C GLY A 405 -36.33 3.44 -14.68
N VAL A 406 -35.14 2.85 -14.61
CA VAL A 406 -34.61 2.25 -13.38
C VAL A 406 -34.08 3.32 -12.43
N LYS A 407 -34.76 3.51 -11.30
CA LYS A 407 -34.29 4.39 -10.22
C LYS A 407 -33.40 3.63 -9.24
N SER A 408 -32.47 4.32 -8.58
CA SER A 408 -31.51 3.71 -7.64
C SER A 408 -32.15 2.92 -6.48
N ARG A 409 -33.42 3.18 -6.13
CA ARG A 409 -34.17 2.45 -5.09
C ARG A 409 -34.82 1.15 -5.58
N GLU A 410 -34.94 0.95 -6.89
CA GLU A 410 -35.52 -0.26 -7.50
C GLU A 410 -34.46 -1.32 -7.80
N LEU A 411 -33.18 -0.94 -7.72
CA LEU A 411 -32.01 -1.81 -7.93
C LEU A 411 -31.95 -2.99 -6.94
N GLU A 412 -32.40 -2.80 -5.70
CA GLU A 412 -32.44 -3.87 -4.68
C GLU A 412 -33.36 -5.03 -5.07
N ALA A 413 -34.40 -4.79 -5.88
CA ALA A 413 -35.32 -5.82 -6.34
C ALA A 413 -34.67 -6.83 -7.31
N PHE A 414 -33.50 -6.51 -7.86
CA PHE A 414 -32.77 -7.32 -8.84
C PHE A 414 -31.59 -8.09 -8.25
N SER A 415 -31.37 -8.06 -6.93
CA SER A 415 -30.22 -8.68 -6.24
C SER A 415 -30.07 -10.21 -6.37
N SER A 416 -31.08 -10.89 -6.91
CA SER A 416 -31.09 -12.34 -7.16
C SER A 416 -31.28 -12.71 -8.63
N SER A 417 -31.03 -11.77 -9.55
CA SER A 417 -31.24 -11.95 -10.99
C SER A 417 -29.94 -12.20 -11.76
N THR A 418 -30.04 -12.91 -12.88
CA THR A 418 -28.97 -13.03 -13.88
C THR A 418 -29.13 -11.93 -14.91
N PHE A 419 -28.11 -11.08 -15.04
CA PHE A 419 -28.13 -9.94 -15.95
C PHE A 419 -27.60 -10.31 -17.33
N TYR A 420 -28.40 -10.07 -18.36
CA TYR A 420 -28.00 -10.20 -19.75
C TYR A 420 -27.65 -8.83 -20.31
N TRP A 421 -26.50 -8.75 -20.99
CA TRP A 421 -25.98 -7.50 -21.52
C TRP A 421 -25.39 -7.67 -22.92
N ASP A 422 -25.73 -6.75 -23.82
CA ASP A 422 -25.09 -6.63 -25.13
C ASP A 422 -24.06 -5.49 -25.10
N GLY A 423 -22.78 -5.86 -25.12
CA GLY A 423 -21.65 -4.95 -25.12
C GLY A 423 -21.44 -4.22 -26.45
N SER A 424 -22.06 -4.69 -27.54
CA SER A 424 -21.96 -4.03 -28.85
C SER A 424 -22.84 -2.78 -28.96
N ARG A 425 -23.71 -2.54 -27.97
CA ARG A 425 -24.67 -1.43 -27.93
C ARG A 425 -24.17 -0.32 -27.00
N ASP A 426 -24.22 0.92 -27.51
CA ASP A 426 -23.85 2.12 -26.76
C ASP A 426 -25.04 3.08 -26.67
N ASP A 427 -25.50 3.34 -25.44
CA ASP A 427 -26.57 4.28 -25.11
C ASP A 427 -26.26 4.94 -23.76
N GLY A 428 -26.62 6.22 -23.62
CA GLY A 428 -26.39 7.01 -22.40
C GLY A 428 -27.08 6.42 -21.16
N SER A 429 -28.30 5.91 -21.32
CA SER A 429 -29.09 5.31 -20.25
C SER A 429 -28.51 3.95 -19.82
N LEU A 430 -28.07 3.12 -20.76
CA LEU A 430 -27.34 1.88 -20.47
C LEU A 430 -26.00 2.14 -19.76
N ARG A 431 -25.26 3.18 -20.16
CA ARG A 431 -24.01 3.56 -19.49
C ARG A 431 -24.24 3.92 -18.03
N ARG A 432 -25.23 4.78 -17.74
CA ARG A 432 -25.59 5.18 -16.38
C ARG A 432 -25.95 3.98 -15.52
N LEU A 433 -26.76 3.06 -16.06
CA LEU A 433 -27.18 1.86 -15.35
C LEU A 433 -26.02 0.90 -15.06
N LEU A 434 -25.11 0.70 -16.00
CA LEU A 434 -23.92 -0.13 -15.80
C LEU A 434 -23.08 0.38 -14.61
N PHE A 435 -22.86 1.70 -14.52
CA PHE A 435 -22.13 2.28 -13.40
C PHE A 435 -22.88 2.20 -12.07
N GLN A 436 -24.21 2.28 -12.09
CA GLN A 436 -25.03 2.04 -10.90
C GLN A 436 -24.94 0.59 -10.40
N ILE A 437 -24.91 -0.38 -11.31
CA ILE A 437 -24.71 -1.81 -10.99
C ILE A 437 -23.31 -2.05 -10.41
N ILE A 438 -22.28 -1.44 -11.00
CA ILE A 438 -20.89 -1.51 -10.51
C ILE A 438 -20.75 -0.92 -9.10
N ALA A 439 -21.43 0.20 -8.83
CA ALA A 439 -21.36 0.88 -7.53
C ALA A 439 -22.15 0.18 -6.41
N HIS A 440 -23.08 -0.74 -6.76
CA HIS A 440 -23.94 -1.41 -5.79
C HIS A 440 -23.28 -2.69 -5.25
N SER A 441 -23.28 -2.86 -3.92
CA SER A 441 -22.60 -3.97 -3.23
C SER A 441 -23.13 -5.35 -3.60
N GLU A 442 -24.45 -5.50 -3.76
CA GLU A 442 -25.06 -6.79 -4.11
C GLU A 442 -25.08 -7.09 -5.62
N LEU A 443 -25.46 -6.10 -6.45
CA LEU A 443 -25.61 -6.28 -7.90
C LEU A 443 -24.27 -6.49 -8.62
N SER A 444 -23.20 -5.88 -8.13
CA SER A 444 -21.84 -6.09 -8.67
C SER A 444 -21.35 -7.53 -8.54
N THR A 445 -21.97 -8.33 -7.67
CA THR A 445 -21.65 -9.75 -7.44
C THR A 445 -22.61 -10.72 -8.11
N CYS A 446 -23.65 -10.22 -8.80
CA CYS A 446 -24.62 -11.06 -9.51
C CYS A 446 -24.02 -11.64 -10.81
N PRO A 447 -24.52 -12.80 -11.29
CA PRO A 447 -24.14 -13.35 -12.58
C PRO A 447 -24.44 -12.38 -13.72
N PHE A 448 -23.44 -12.10 -14.54
CA PHE A 448 -23.49 -11.13 -15.63
C PHE A 448 -23.08 -11.77 -16.95
N VAL A 449 -24.09 -12.06 -17.79
CA VAL A 449 -23.94 -12.70 -19.10
C VAL A 449 -23.77 -11.62 -20.15
N CYS A 450 -22.53 -11.39 -20.57
CA CYS A 450 -22.20 -10.37 -21.55
C CYS A 450 -21.81 -10.96 -22.91
N TYR A 451 -22.27 -10.31 -23.98
CA TYR A 451 -21.92 -10.64 -25.36
C TYR A 451 -21.26 -9.44 -26.06
N GLY A 452 -20.29 -9.71 -26.94
CA GLY A 452 -19.79 -8.71 -27.89
C GLY A 452 -18.97 -7.57 -27.27
N THR A 453 -18.10 -7.87 -26.30
CA THR A 453 -17.16 -6.89 -25.72
C THR A 453 -15.71 -7.16 -26.13
N PRO A 454 -14.82 -6.15 -26.02
CA PRO A 454 -13.37 -6.33 -26.21
C PRO A 454 -12.80 -7.39 -25.27
N LEU A 455 -11.96 -8.29 -25.80
CA LEU A 455 -11.35 -9.39 -25.04
C LEU A 455 -10.01 -8.98 -24.42
N GLY A 456 -9.55 -9.72 -23.41
CA GLY A 456 -8.23 -9.54 -22.78
C GLY A 456 -8.18 -8.63 -21.55
N HIS A 457 -9.31 -8.21 -20.99
CA HIS A 457 -9.38 -7.33 -19.80
C HIS A 457 -9.65 -8.12 -18.51
N GLU A 458 -9.28 -7.61 -17.34
CA GLU A 458 -9.41 -8.37 -16.08
C GLU A 458 -10.86 -8.61 -15.66
N THR A 459 -11.76 -7.66 -15.94
CA THR A 459 -13.18 -7.75 -15.59
C THR A 459 -14.08 -7.29 -16.74
N LEU A 460 -15.34 -7.71 -16.68
CA LEU A 460 -16.35 -7.27 -17.64
C LEU A 460 -16.64 -5.76 -17.52
N ALA A 461 -16.52 -5.17 -16.33
CA ALA A 461 -16.63 -3.72 -16.13
C ALA A 461 -15.64 -2.94 -17.01
N VAL A 462 -14.38 -3.36 -17.00
CA VAL A 462 -13.30 -2.75 -17.77
C VAL A 462 -13.54 -2.91 -19.26
N SER A 463 -13.85 -4.14 -19.68
CA SER A 463 -14.14 -4.47 -21.07
C SER A 463 -15.29 -3.62 -21.65
N LEU A 464 -16.37 -3.45 -20.88
CA LEU A 464 -17.52 -2.64 -21.27
C LEU A 464 -17.24 -1.14 -21.28
N ALA A 465 -16.41 -0.64 -20.36
CA ALA A 465 -16.03 0.77 -20.31
C ALA A 465 -15.15 1.18 -21.50
N VAL A 466 -14.27 0.29 -21.98
CA VAL A 466 -13.38 0.54 -23.14
C VAL A 466 -14.15 0.56 -24.47
N SER A 467 -15.23 -0.22 -24.59
CA SER A 467 -15.97 -0.41 -25.84
C SER A 467 -16.82 0.77 -26.33
N LYS A 468 -17.05 1.79 -25.49
CA LYS A 468 -18.06 2.83 -25.73
C LYS A 468 -17.43 4.15 -26.16
N SER A 469 -17.88 4.69 -27.30
CA SER A 469 -17.33 5.89 -27.92
C SER A 469 -17.77 7.14 -27.16
N GLN A 470 -16.81 8.01 -26.92
CA GLN A 470 -16.83 8.96 -25.81
C GLN A 470 -17.13 10.38 -26.29
N GLU A 471 -17.93 11.13 -25.55
CA GLU A 471 -18.09 12.57 -25.77
C GLU A 471 -16.76 13.27 -25.42
N GLY A 472 -16.03 13.70 -26.44
CA GLY A 472 -14.81 14.51 -26.30
C GLY A 472 -13.54 13.84 -26.83
N SER A 473 -12.70 14.65 -27.45
CA SER A 473 -11.42 14.21 -28.04
C SER A 473 -10.42 13.86 -26.93
N LEU A 474 -9.73 12.73 -27.12
CA LEU A 474 -8.57 12.37 -26.30
C LEU A 474 -7.35 13.08 -26.89
N VAL A 475 -6.70 13.93 -26.11
CA VAL A 475 -5.49 14.64 -26.54
C VAL A 475 -4.31 14.11 -25.75
N ILE A 476 -3.27 13.68 -26.45
CA ILE A 476 -2.01 13.24 -25.87
C ILE A 476 -0.95 14.23 -26.31
N THR A 477 -0.19 14.78 -25.35
CA THR A 477 0.88 15.72 -25.67
C THR A 477 2.25 15.07 -25.62
N GLY A 478 3.15 15.57 -26.47
CA GLY A 478 4.59 15.36 -26.33
C GLY A 478 5.06 13.94 -26.68
N SER A 479 5.98 13.41 -25.89
CA SER A 479 6.70 12.16 -26.14
C SER A 479 5.89 10.89 -25.82
N LEU A 480 4.68 11.04 -25.27
CA LEU A 480 3.83 9.94 -24.81
C LEU A 480 3.05 9.23 -25.92
N GLY A 481 3.00 9.79 -27.14
CA GLY A 481 2.27 9.21 -28.27
C GLY A 481 2.54 7.72 -28.55
N PRO A 482 3.81 7.24 -28.54
CA PRO A 482 4.12 5.83 -28.78
C PRO A 482 3.56 4.86 -27.73
N TYR A 483 3.46 5.27 -26.46
CA TYR A 483 2.96 4.41 -25.38
C TYR A 483 1.47 4.10 -25.51
N PHE A 484 0.71 4.99 -26.15
CA PHE A 484 -0.73 4.89 -26.29
C PHE A 484 -1.18 4.57 -27.72
N GLY A 485 -0.31 3.95 -28.54
CA GLY A 485 -0.64 3.60 -29.93
C GLY A 485 -1.85 2.67 -30.10
N PHE A 486 -2.30 2.02 -29.01
CA PHE A 486 -3.52 1.22 -28.98
C PHE A 486 -4.81 2.07 -28.92
N LEU A 487 -4.74 3.33 -28.49
CA LEU A 487 -5.86 4.28 -28.46
C LEU A 487 -6.00 4.96 -29.82
N ARG A 488 -6.70 4.31 -30.75
CA ARG A 488 -6.86 4.78 -32.15
C ARG A 488 -7.55 6.15 -32.29
N ASP A 489 -8.28 6.59 -31.27
CA ASP A 489 -9.02 7.85 -31.25
C ASP A 489 -8.23 9.02 -30.60
N ALA A 490 -6.96 8.80 -30.25
CA ALA A 490 -6.11 9.81 -29.62
C ALA A 490 -5.50 10.78 -30.64
N MET A 491 -5.65 12.08 -30.42
CA MET A 491 -4.92 13.12 -31.16
C MET A 491 -3.60 13.39 -30.45
N VAL A 492 -2.47 13.10 -31.11
CA VAL A 492 -1.14 13.43 -30.61
C VAL A 492 -0.77 14.84 -31.09
N VAL A 493 -0.57 15.76 -30.16
CA VAL A 493 -0.38 17.18 -30.47
C VAL A 493 0.73 17.78 -29.59
N GLU A 494 1.42 18.82 -30.05
CA GLU A 494 2.34 19.54 -29.18
C GLU A 494 1.60 20.33 -28.08
N ALA A 495 2.18 20.41 -26.88
CA ALA A 495 1.56 21.06 -25.71
C ALA A 495 1.10 22.51 -26.00
N ARG A 496 1.85 23.26 -26.82
CA ARG A 496 1.53 24.65 -27.21
C ARG A 496 0.29 24.80 -28.08
N GLU A 497 -0.19 23.72 -28.69
CA GLU A 497 -1.34 23.73 -29.59
C GLU A 497 -2.64 23.33 -28.88
N VAL A 498 -2.55 22.72 -27.70
CA VAL A 498 -3.71 22.34 -26.87
C VAL A 498 -4.68 23.51 -26.61
N PRO A 499 -4.21 24.74 -26.26
CA PRO A 499 -5.12 25.87 -26.04
C PRO A 499 -5.83 26.36 -27.31
N LYS A 500 -5.29 26.05 -28.50
CA LYS A 500 -5.92 26.37 -29.79
C LYS A 500 -6.97 25.32 -30.13
N LEU A 501 -6.66 24.04 -29.92
CA LEU A 501 -7.61 22.93 -30.12
C LEU A 501 -8.85 23.02 -29.24
N LEU A 502 -8.70 23.51 -28.01
CA LEU A 502 -9.83 23.76 -27.10
C LEU A 502 -10.83 24.83 -27.61
N GLN A 503 -10.50 25.58 -28.66
CA GLN A 503 -11.43 26.52 -29.29
C GLN A 503 -12.42 25.80 -30.23
N ASP A 504 -11.97 24.70 -30.86
CA ASP A 504 -12.70 23.99 -31.90
C ASP A 504 -13.22 22.62 -31.45
N THR A 505 -12.66 22.06 -30.37
CA THR A 505 -12.98 20.70 -29.89
C THR A 505 -13.24 20.67 -28.38
N VAL A 506 -14.20 19.82 -27.97
CA VAL A 506 -14.46 19.53 -26.56
C VAL A 506 -13.48 18.44 -26.12
N LEU A 507 -12.63 18.77 -25.14
CA LEU A 507 -11.65 17.84 -24.58
C LEU A 507 -12.32 16.88 -23.60
N GLY A 508 -12.13 15.57 -23.80
CA GLY A 508 -12.61 14.52 -22.88
C GLY A 508 -11.55 14.09 -21.85
N LEU A 509 -10.28 14.01 -22.26
CA LEU A 509 -9.15 13.66 -21.40
C LEU A 509 -7.87 14.22 -22.01
N LEU A 510 -7.01 14.80 -21.17
CA LEU A 510 -5.66 15.23 -21.55
C LEU A 510 -4.62 14.32 -20.88
N ILE A 511 -3.75 13.72 -21.67
CA ILE A 511 -2.57 12.98 -21.18
C ILE A 511 -1.32 13.78 -21.56
N CYS A 512 -0.46 14.08 -20.58
CA CYS A 512 0.69 14.96 -20.79
C CYS A 512 1.91 14.57 -19.95
N ASP A 513 3.11 14.84 -20.47
CA ASP A 513 4.42 14.56 -19.86
C ASP A 513 5.05 15.79 -19.21
N CYS A 514 4.92 16.96 -19.83
CA CYS A 514 5.60 18.17 -19.39
C CYS A 514 4.68 19.39 -19.54
N ILE A 515 4.15 19.88 -18.42
CA ILE A 515 3.45 21.15 -18.36
C ILE A 515 3.72 21.83 -17.02
N ASP A 516 4.18 23.09 -17.09
CA ASP A 516 4.33 23.99 -15.94
C ASP A 516 2.98 24.17 -15.19
N ALA A 517 3.01 24.28 -13.86
CA ALA A 517 1.81 24.40 -13.04
C ALA A 517 0.94 25.59 -13.48
N ASP A 518 1.56 26.71 -13.86
CA ASP A 518 0.88 27.91 -14.36
C ASP A 518 0.08 27.66 -15.64
N PHE A 519 0.60 26.81 -16.54
CA PHE A 519 -0.08 26.47 -17.78
C PHE A 519 -1.26 25.53 -17.53
N LEU A 520 -1.13 24.56 -16.62
CA LEU A 520 -2.25 23.69 -16.22
C LEU A 520 -3.36 24.49 -15.54
N ILE A 521 -3.01 25.46 -14.69
CA ILE A 521 -3.98 26.38 -14.08
C ILE A 521 -4.69 27.21 -15.15
N ALA A 522 -3.96 27.70 -16.16
CA ALA A 522 -4.55 28.44 -17.27
C ALA A 522 -5.49 27.57 -18.14
N LEU A 523 -5.13 26.31 -18.39
CA LEU A 523 -5.98 25.34 -19.10
C LEU A 523 -7.22 24.97 -18.29
N ARG A 524 -7.08 24.74 -16.98
CA ARG A 524 -8.17 24.38 -16.08
C ARG A 524 -9.27 25.46 -16.03
N LYS A 525 -8.92 26.74 -16.26
CA LYS A 525 -9.91 27.82 -16.41
C LYS A 525 -10.78 27.71 -17.67
N LYS A 526 -10.33 26.95 -18.68
CA LYS A 526 -11.02 26.78 -19.97
C LYS A 526 -11.74 25.43 -20.11
N THR A 527 -11.36 24.42 -19.35
CA THR A 527 -11.94 23.07 -19.43
C THR A 527 -12.02 22.37 -18.07
N SER A 528 -13.11 21.65 -17.84
CA SER A 528 -13.34 20.81 -16.65
C SER A 528 -12.84 19.37 -16.80
N ALA A 529 -12.31 19.00 -17.97
CA ALA A 529 -11.89 17.64 -18.30
C ALA A 529 -10.74 17.14 -17.41
N PRO A 530 -10.68 15.84 -17.05
CA PRO A 530 -9.58 15.29 -16.28
C PRO A 530 -8.23 15.44 -17.02
N PHE A 531 -7.17 15.73 -16.26
CA PHE A 531 -5.80 15.76 -16.75
C PHE A 531 -5.01 14.63 -16.09
N VAL A 532 -4.27 13.87 -16.89
CA VAL A 532 -3.36 12.82 -16.42
C VAL A 532 -1.95 13.23 -16.78
N LEU A 533 -1.11 13.36 -15.76
CA LEU A 533 0.29 13.69 -15.92
C LEU A 533 1.15 12.44 -15.69
N LEU A 534 2.01 12.12 -16.65
CA LEU A 534 2.87 10.93 -16.63
C LEU A 534 4.33 11.34 -16.67
N ARG A 535 5.07 11.05 -15.59
CA ARG A 535 6.51 11.32 -15.46
C ARG A 535 7.18 10.25 -14.62
N ASP A 536 8.48 10.08 -14.81
CA ASP A 536 9.26 9.07 -14.06
C ASP A 536 9.71 9.53 -12.68
N ASP A 537 9.60 10.83 -12.37
CA ASP A 537 10.03 11.42 -11.11
C ASP A 537 9.17 12.64 -10.75
N TRP A 538 8.77 12.73 -9.48
CA TRP A 538 7.94 13.77 -8.89
C TRP A 538 8.58 14.38 -7.63
N SER A 539 8.88 15.68 -7.67
CA SER A 539 9.35 16.37 -6.46
C SER A 539 8.19 16.70 -5.50
N PRO A 540 8.42 16.66 -4.16
CA PRO A 540 7.39 17.00 -3.18
C PRO A 540 6.79 18.41 -3.35
N LYS A 541 7.62 19.40 -3.75
CA LYS A 541 7.18 20.79 -3.98
C LYS A 541 6.27 20.92 -5.21
N GLU A 542 6.55 20.16 -6.27
CA GLU A 542 5.70 20.12 -7.46
C GLU A 542 4.35 19.47 -7.12
N VAL A 543 4.37 18.38 -6.36
CA VAL A 543 3.15 17.70 -5.92
C VAL A 543 2.24 18.59 -5.08
N GLU A 544 2.79 19.42 -4.19
CA GLU A 544 1.96 20.38 -3.43
C GLU A 544 1.27 21.40 -4.34
N THR A 545 1.98 21.88 -5.37
CA THR A 545 1.45 22.89 -6.31
C THR A 545 0.40 22.30 -7.25
N LEU A 546 0.70 21.13 -7.85
CA LEU A 546 -0.21 20.39 -8.74
C LEU A 546 -1.38 19.75 -7.99
N GLY A 547 -1.17 19.47 -6.71
CA GLY A 547 -2.13 18.91 -5.78
C GLY A 547 -3.39 19.76 -5.60
N LEU A 548 -3.24 21.08 -5.68
CA LEU A 548 -4.31 22.06 -5.52
C LEU A 548 -5.20 22.18 -6.77
N ILE A 549 -4.76 21.65 -7.92
CA ILE A 549 -5.52 21.72 -9.17
C ILE A 549 -6.56 20.58 -9.19
N PRO A 550 -7.86 20.89 -9.36
CA PRO A 550 -8.90 19.86 -9.40
C PRO A 550 -8.81 19.01 -10.68
N ASN A 551 -9.28 17.76 -10.57
CA ASN A 551 -9.33 16.79 -11.67
C ASN A 551 -7.97 16.54 -12.34
N VAL A 552 -6.89 16.48 -11.54
CA VAL A 552 -5.54 16.16 -12.00
C VAL A 552 -5.08 14.88 -11.31
N VAL A 553 -4.68 13.89 -12.10
CA VAL A 553 -4.10 12.62 -11.64
C VAL A 553 -2.61 12.62 -11.98
N LEU A 554 -1.77 12.25 -11.01
CA LEU A 554 -0.33 12.07 -11.19
C LEU A 554 -0.02 10.57 -11.20
N ALA A 555 0.81 10.13 -12.13
CA ALA A 555 1.21 8.74 -12.25
C ALA A 555 2.59 8.62 -12.90
N HIS A 556 3.23 7.47 -12.72
CA HIS A 556 4.50 7.14 -13.37
C HIS A 556 4.30 6.74 -14.83
N THR A 557 5.31 6.92 -15.70
CA THR A 557 5.19 6.39 -17.08
C THR A 557 5.25 4.86 -17.12
N SER A 558 5.85 4.24 -16.08
CA SER A 558 5.98 2.78 -15.95
C SER A 558 4.64 2.04 -15.93
N ILE A 559 3.57 2.67 -15.45
CA ILE A 559 2.24 2.05 -15.36
C ILE A 559 1.42 2.16 -16.66
N THR A 560 1.97 2.78 -17.71
CA THR A 560 1.29 2.93 -19.01
C THR A 560 0.95 1.60 -19.69
N SER A 561 1.69 0.54 -19.38
CA SER A 561 1.47 -0.83 -19.86
C SER A 561 0.52 -1.65 -18.98
N ASN A 562 0.14 -1.13 -17.80
CA ASN A 562 -0.70 -1.85 -16.85
C ASN A 562 -2.19 -1.82 -17.30
N PRO A 563 -2.86 -2.99 -17.40
CA PRO A 563 -4.25 -3.07 -17.86
C PRO A 563 -5.24 -2.31 -16.95
N ASP A 564 -5.02 -2.27 -15.64
CA ASP A 564 -5.88 -1.55 -14.69
C ASP A 564 -5.75 -0.04 -14.84
N PHE A 565 -4.54 0.44 -15.12
CA PHE A 565 -4.33 1.85 -15.43
C PHE A 565 -5.03 2.25 -16.73
N ILE A 566 -4.95 1.42 -17.78
CA ILE A 566 -5.66 1.65 -19.04
C ILE A 566 -7.18 1.65 -18.84
N ALA A 567 -7.69 0.75 -18.01
CA ALA A 567 -9.08 0.72 -17.60
C ALA A 567 -9.49 2.02 -16.91
N ARG A 568 -8.64 2.49 -15.99
CA ARG A 568 -8.86 3.74 -15.27
C ARG A 568 -8.86 4.94 -16.19
N LEU A 569 -7.95 5.04 -17.16
CA LEU A 569 -7.94 6.12 -18.16
C LEU A 569 -9.27 6.16 -18.95
N SER A 570 -9.78 5.00 -19.32
CA SER A 570 -11.06 4.87 -20.03
C SER A 570 -12.24 5.32 -19.16
N ALA A 571 -12.21 4.98 -17.86
CA ALA A 571 -13.20 5.41 -16.88
C ALA A 571 -13.13 6.92 -16.60
N LEU A 572 -11.93 7.50 -16.48
CA LEU A 572 -11.71 8.93 -16.28
C LEU A 572 -12.30 9.74 -17.44
N ARG A 573 -12.05 9.33 -18.68
CA ARG A 573 -12.57 10.02 -19.87
C ARG A 573 -14.10 9.90 -20.00
N SER A 574 -14.71 8.85 -19.45
CA SER A 574 -16.17 8.63 -19.51
C SER A 574 -16.95 9.28 -18.36
N LEU A 575 -16.42 9.23 -17.13
CA LEU A 575 -17.11 9.67 -15.91
C LEU A 575 -16.66 11.04 -15.41
N GLY A 576 -15.43 11.46 -15.72
CA GLY A 576 -14.79 12.64 -15.12
C GLY A 576 -14.55 12.52 -13.60
N ASP A 577 -14.81 11.35 -13.01
CA ASP A 577 -14.73 11.11 -11.56
C ASP A 577 -13.27 10.94 -11.13
N VAL A 578 -12.64 12.06 -10.81
CA VAL A 578 -11.37 12.13 -10.06
C VAL A 578 -11.70 12.27 -8.58
N LEU A 579 -10.85 11.75 -7.70
CA LEU A 579 -11.02 11.94 -6.27
C LEU A 579 -11.06 13.44 -5.92
N PRO A 580 -11.83 13.84 -4.89
CA PRO A 580 -11.81 15.21 -4.40
C PRO A 580 -10.37 15.65 -4.07
N PRO A 581 -10.00 16.92 -4.30
CA PRO A 581 -8.61 17.39 -4.19
C PRO A 581 -7.93 17.04 -2.85
N LEU A 582 -8.67 17.14 -1.74
CA LEU A 582 -8.18 16.84 -0.39
C LEU A 582 -7.94 15.34 -0.13
N THR A 583 -8.57 14.46 -0.91
CA THR A 583 -8.31 13.01 -0.84
C THR A 583 -7.24 12.62 -1.85
N GLY A 584 -7.25 13.19 -3.05
CA GLY A 584 -6.26 12.88 -4.07
C GLY A 584 -4.86 13.43 -3.79
N ILE A 585 -4.75 14.50 -2.99
CA ILE A 585 -3.44 14.97 -2.51
C ILE A 585 -2.67 13.90 -1.72
N LEU A 586 -3.37 12.99 -1.03
CA LEU A 586 -2.75 11.89 -0.28
C LEU A 586 -2.09 10.89 -1.23
N VAL A 587 -2.78 10.55 -2.33
CA VAL A 587 -2.23 9.68 -3.38
C VAL A 587 -1.03 10.34 -4.04
N LYS A 588 -1.13 11.62 -4.38
CA LYS A 588 -0.03 12.37 -5.02
C LYS A 588 1.19 12.49 -4.11
N LYS A 589 1.00 12.74 -2.81
CA LYS A 589 2.08 12.78 -1.82
C LYS A 589 2.76 11.41 -1.67
N ALA A 590 1.97 10.33 -1.70
CA ALA A 590 2.52 8.99 -1.69
C ALA A 590 3.34 8.68 -2.96
N VAL A 591 2.89 9.14 -4.14
CA VAL A 591 3.67 9.05 -5.39
C VAL A 591 5.03 9.75 -5.25
N ALA A 592 5.07 10.99 -4.75
CA ALA A 592 6.35 11.68 -4.51
C ALA A 592 7.21 11.00 -3.43
N TYR A 593 6.59 10.45 -2.39
CA TYR A 593 7.33 9.71 -1.36
C TYR A 593 7.99 8.45 -1.92
N ILE A 594 7.30 7.76 -2.84
CA ILE A 594 7.86 6.61 -3.55
C ILE A 594 9.11 7.02 -4.33
N ASP A 595 9.08 8.17 -5.00
CA ASP A 595 10.22 8.65 -5.79
C ASP A 595 11.42 9.05 -4.91
N GLU A 596 11.17 9.73 -3.79
CA GLU A 596 12.21 10.14 -2.84
C GLU A 596 12.92 8.93 -2.21
N HIS A 597 12.21 7.80 -2.05
CA HIS A 597 12.71 6.59 -1.38
C HIS A 597 12.84 5.38 -2.32
N ALA A 598 12.78 5.57 -3.65
CA ALA A 598 12.79 4.48 -4.62
C ALA A 598 14.06 3.62 -4.58
N THR A 599 15.19 4.20 -4.15
CA THR A 599 16.47 3.51 -3.98
C THR A 599 16.64 2.84 -2.61
N GLU A 600 15.70 3.06 -1.69
CA GLU A 600 15.70 2.50 -0.33
C GLU A 600 14.62 1.42 -0.19
N GLY A 601 14.84 0.44 0.71
CA GLY A 601 13.82 -0.57 0.98
C GLY A 601 12.64 0.05 1.74
N MET A 602 11.50 0.23 1.06
CA MET A 602 10.30 0.84 1.62
C MET A 602 9.24 -0.22 1.96
N THR A 603 8.64 -0.10 3.15
CA THR A 603 7.55 -0.97 3.62
C THR A 603 6.18 -0.30 3.46
N ARG A 604 5.11 -1.11 3.45
CA ARG A 604 3.73 -0.62 3.27
C ARG A 604 3.31 0.39 4.34
N TRP A 605 3.68 0.13 5.60
CA TRP A 605 3.42 1.03 6.72
C TRP A 605 4.14 2.37 6.57
N GLN A 606 5.40 2.40 6.12
CA GLN A 606 6.15 3.65 5.94
C GLN A 606 5.48 4.58 4.94
N LEU A 607 5.02 4.05 3.80
CA LEU A 607 4.29 4.83 2.80
C LEU A 607 2.96 5.36 3.33
N ALA A 608 2.22 4.53 4.08
CA ALA A 608 0.94 4.92 4.66
C ALA A 608 1.09 5.96 5.79
N GLU A 609 2.14 5.84 6.60
CA GLU A 609 2.48 6.79 7.66
C GLU A 609 2.92 8.14 7.09
N ALA A 610 3.72 8.15 6.03
CA ALA A 610 4.19 9.37 5.36
C ALA A 610 3.04 10.27 4.86
N VAL A 611 1.89 9.68 4.56
CA VAL A 611 0.67 10.39 4.15
C VAL A 611 -0.44 10.36 5.21
N HIS A 612 -0.12 9.95 6.44
CA HIS A 612 -0.99 9.96 7.62
C HIS A 612 -2.32 9.19 7.46
N VAL A 613 -2.29 8.02 6.82
CA VAL A 613 -3.45 7.15 6.63
C VAL A 613 -3.14 5.70 6.95
N SER A 614 -4.17 4.85 7.06
CA SER A 614 -3.96 3.40 7.14
C SER A 614 -3.63 2.80 5.78
N GLU A 615 -2.93 1.66 5.76
CA GLU A 615 -2.56 0.93 4.54
C GLU A 615 -3.77 0.55 3.69
N ASP A 616 -4.84 0.05 4.32
CA ASP A 616 -6.09 -0.31 3.64
C ASP A 616 -6.77 0.90 3.01
N TYR A 617 -6.74 2.03 3.72
CA TYR A 617 -7.31 3.27 3.21
C TYR A 617 -6.49 3.81 2.04
N LEU A 618 -5.15 3.78 2.14
CA LEU A 618 -4.23 4.19 1.08
C LEU A 618 -4.45 3.36 -0.19
N THR A 619 -4.53 2.04 -0.04
CA THR A 619 -4.81 1.10 -1.15
C THR A 619 -6.13 1.44 -1.84
N ARG A 620 -7.17 1.73 -1.06
CA ARG A 620 -8.50 2.06 -1.59
C ARG A 620 -8.50 3.38 -2.36
N ILE A 621 -7.81 4.42 -1.86
CA ILE A 621 -7.75 5.71 -2.55
C ILE A 621 -6.83 5.68 -3.77
N PHE A 622 -5.74 4.90 -3.75
CA PHE A 622 -4.87 4.68 -4.92
C PHE A 622 -5.62 4.00 -6.07
N ARG A 623 -6.32 2.89 -5.78
CA ARG A 623 -7.16 2.20 -6.77
C ARG A 623 -8.26 3.11 -7.31
N LYS A 624 -8.79 4.01 -6.48
CA LYS A 624 -9.80 4.97 -6.91
C LYS A 624 -9.23 6.14 -7.71
N GLU A 625 -7.98 6.55 -7.50
CA GLU A 625 -7.33 7.63 -8.24
C GLU A 625 -6.72 7.13 -9.56
N ILE A 626 -5.77 6.20 -9.44
CA ILE A 626 -4.86 5.74 -10.50
C ILE A 626 -5.34 4.40 -11.07
N GLY A 627 -6.11 3.60 -10.33
CA GLY A 627 -6.61 2.29 -10.81
C GLY A 627 -5.79 1.11 -10.31
N VAL A 628 -4.53 1.34 -9.96
CA VAL A 628 -3.60 0.32 -9.43
C VAL A 628 -3.37 0.49 -7.92
N SER A 629 -2.94 -0.58 -7.27
CA SER A 629 -2.46 -0.54 -5.89
C SER A 629 -1.08 0.15 -5.82
N PRO A 630 -0.72 0.84 -4.73
CA PRO A 630 0.63 1.38 -4.55
C PRO A 630 1.69 0.28 -4.28
N TRP A 631 1.25 -0.96 -4.13
CA TRP A 631 2.09 -2.14 -3.86
C TRP A 631 2.41 -2.96 -5.10
N GLU A 632 1.76 -2.64 -6.22
CA GLU A 632 1.92 -3.23 -7.55
C GLU A 632 2.79 -2.30 -8.39
#